data_AF-A0A8J7TN42-F1
#
_entry.id   AF-A0A8J7TN42-F1
#
_cell.length_a   1.000
_cell.length_b   1.000
_cell.length_c   1.000
_cell.angle_alpha   90.00
_cell.angle_beta   90.00
_cell.angle_gamma   90.00
#
_symmetry.space_group_name_H-M   'P 1'
#
loop_
_entity.id
_entity.type
_entity.pdbx_description
1 polymer ?
#
loop_
_entity_poly.entity_id
_entity_poly.type
_entity_poly.pdbx_seq_one_letter_code
_entity_poly.pdbx_strand_id
1 'polypeptide(L)'
;MPNPEESNKSEKFLVMLRLLFFASILMTAFALPAVLIVLQASVWMFIVAKLPGVYFTLRFMETCLFVALIGLLSIGINWLILTIKLKRLGKEYKEYNLELQRKAEELKQQRIEEGREDALEMSTLLSTVKSISIHCAVYATSFSVISYFLPGKVEFSGAMPFACAILLMVSTREIYTRSSVLFMNILTSRMKQQYEGSSKT
;
A
#
# COMPACT_ATOMS: atom_id res chain seq x y z
N MET A 1 -9.56 -42.42 -24.80
CA MET A 1 -8.79 -42.36 -23.54
C MET A 1 -7.64 -41.38 -23.75
N PRO A 2 -7.53 -40.28 -22.99
CA PRO A 2 -6.40 -39.35 -23.16
C PRO A 2 -5.08 -40.03 -22.75
N ASN A 3 -4.02 -39.74 -23.51
CA ASN A 3 -2.72 -40.40 -23.41
C ASN A 3 -2.02 -40.00 -22.09
N PRO A 4 -1.57 -40.94 -21.24
CA PRO A 4 -1.03 -40.64 -19.91
C PRO A 4 0.18 -39.69 -19.88
N GLU A 5 0.94 -39.58 -20.98
CA GLU A 5 2.05 -38.63 -21.10
C GLU A 5 1.62 -37.17 -21.23
N GLU A 6 0.48 -36.88 -21.86
CA GLU A 6 -0.05 -35.53 -22.02
C GLU A 6 -0.62 -34.99 -20.70
N SER A 7 -1.30 -35.86 -19.94
CA SER A 7 -1.79 -35.56 -18.59
C SER A 7 -0.64 -35.10 -17.66
N ASN A 8 0.47 -35.84 -17.68
CA ASN A 8 1.63 -35.59 -16.82
C ASN A 8 2.41 -34.31 -17.21
N LYS A 9 2.45 -33.95 -18.50
CA LYS A 9 3.03 -32.66 -18.95
C LYS A 9 2.18 -31.47 -18.53
N SER A 10 0.85 -31.58 -18.66
CA SER A 10 -0.09 -30.55 -18.21
C SER A 10 0.01 -30.31 -16.70
N GLU A 11 0.11 -31.39 -15.92
CA GLU A 11 0.24 -31.32 -14.46
C GLU A 11 1.55 -30.67 -14.02
N LYS A 12 2.68 -31.02 -14.66
CA LYS A 12 3.99 -30.39 -14.41
C LYS A 12 4.01 -28.91 -14.79
N PHE A 13 3.35 -28.53 -15.88
CA PHE A 13 3.21 -27.13 -16.29
C PHE A 13 2.37 -26.33 -15.27
N LEU A 14 1.26 -26.89 -14.80
CA LEU A 14 0.41 -26.31 -13.74
C LEU A 14 1.17 -26.13 -12.42
N VAL A 15 1.99 -27.11 -12.03
CA VAL A 15 2.85 -27.02 -10.83
C VAL A 15 3.92 -25.93 -11.00
N MET A 16 4.55 -25.85 -12.16
CA MET A 16 5.55 -24.81 -12.45
C MET A 16 4.94 -23.40 -12.45
N LEU A 17 3.73 -23.26 -13.00
CA LEU A 17 2.98 -22.01 -12.99
C LEU A 17 2.59 -21.59 -11.56
N ARG A 18 2.14 -22.55 -10.72
CA ARG A 18 1.85 -22.29 -9.30
C ARG A 18 3.11 -21.86 -8.54
N LEU A 19 4.25 -22.51 -8.79
CA LEU A 19 5.53 -22.13 -8.17
C LEU A 19 5.97 -20.72 -8.57
N LEU A 20 5.84 -20.36 -9.86
CA LEU A 20 6.11 -19.01 -10.34
C LEU A 20 5.16 -17.98 -9.71
N PHE A 21 3.89 -18.34 -9.52
CA PHE A 21 2.90 -17.49 -8.85
C PHE A 21 3.24 -17.27 -7.37
N PHE A 22 3.56 -18.33 -6.63
CA PHE A 22 4.00 -18.23 -5.24
C PHE A 22 5.30 -17.43 -5.13
N ALA A 23 6.27 -17.65 -6.02
CA ALA A 23 7.50 -16.88 -6.06
C ALA A 23 7.24 -15.40 -6.35
N SER A 24 6.34 -15.08 -7.28
CA SER A 24 5.96 -13.70 -7.60
C SER A 24 5.26 -13.01 -6.42
N ILE A 25 4.34 -13.70 -5.74
CA ILE A 25 3.67 -13.21 -4.52
C ILE A 25 4.67 -12.99 -3.39
N LEU A 26 5.60 -13.93 -3.19
CA LEU A 26 6.61 -13.81 -2.15
C LEU A 26 7.55 -12.63 -2.45
N MET A 27 7.98 -12.50 -3.71
CA MET A 27 8.79 -11.38 -4.16
C MET A 27 8.05 -10.04 -4.01
N THR A 28 6.75 -9.97 -4.31
CA THR A 28 5.98 -8.73 -4.06
C THR A 28 5.74 -8.48 -2.57
N ALA A 29 5.54 -9.51 -1.74
CA ALA A 29 5.34 -9.34 -0.31
C ALA A 29 6.58 -8.79 0.42
N PHE A 30 7.79 -9.15 -0.03
CA PHE A 30 9.04 -8.73 0.62
C PHE A 30 9.81 -7.64 -0.13
N ALA A 31 9.84 -7.65 -1.46
CA ALA A 31 10.55 -6.65 -2.24
C ALA A 31 9.78 -5.32 -2.30
N LEU A 32 8.44 -5.34 -2.33
CA LEU A 32 7.64 -4.11 -2.40
C LEU A 32 7.85 -3.21 -1.17
N PRO A 33 7.82 -3.73 0.08
CA PRO A 33 8.16 -2.92 1.25
C PRO A 33 9.59 -2.40 1.22
N ALA A 34 10.56 -3.21 0.78
CA ALA A 34 11.96 -2.79 0.71
C ALA A 34 12.17 -1.66 -0.31
N VAL A 35 11.57 -1.76 -1.50
CA VAL A 35 11.63 -0.71 -2.53
C VAL A 35 10.92 0.56 -2.06
N LEU A 36 9.78 0.43 -1.37
CA LEU A 36 9.08 1.56 -0.77
C LEU A 36 9.95 2.30 0.26
N ILE A 37 10.66 1.57 1.12
CA ILE A 37 11.58 2.14 2.11
C ILE A 37 12.72 2.88 1.42
N VAL A 38 13.35 2.27 0.42
CA VAL A 38 14.47 2.89 -0.33
C VAL A 38 14.00 4.14 -1.08
N LEU A 39 12.83 4.07 -1.73
CA LEU A 39 12.25 5.19 -2.45
C LEU A 39 11.90 6.34 -1.50
N GLN A 40 11.26 6.04 -0.37
CA GLN A 40 10.98 7.04 0.65
C GLN A 40 12.27 7.67 1.17
N ALA A 41 13.27 6.88 1.57
CA ALA A 41 14.57 7.39 2.03
C ALA A 41 15.24 8.30 0.98
N SER A 42 15.12 7.94 -0.31
CA SER A 42 15.63 8.75 -1.42
C SER A 42 14.89 10.09 -1.53
N VAL A 43 13.57 10.12 -1.36
CA VAL A 43 12.79 11.37 -1.32
C VAL A 43 13.20 12.26 -0.15
N TRP A 44 13.44 11.67 1.04
CA TRP A 44 13.96 12.43 2.20
C TRP A 44 15.29 13.12 1.88
N MET A 45 16.23 12.37 1.30
CA MET A 45 17.56 12.89 0.99
C MET A 45 17.57 13.89 -0.17
N PHE A 46 16.71 13.71 -1.18
CA PHE A 46 16.78 14.52 -2.40
C PHE A 46 15.87 15.75 -2.40
N ILE A 47 14.66 15.62 -1.86
CA ILE A 47 13.62 16.66 -1.91
C ILE A 47 13.46 17.29 -0.53
N VAL A 48 13.21 16.48 0.49
CA VAL A 48 12.84 17.00 1.82
C VAL A 48 14.02 17.70 2.48
N ALA A 49 15.25 17.20 2.34
CA ALA A 49 16.46 17.84 2.86
C ALA A 49 16.78 19.21 2.21
N LYS A 50 16.16 19.54 1.07
CA LYS A 50 16.32 20.84 0.40
C LYS A 50 15.22 21.84 0.78
N LEU A 51 14.20 21.41 1.53
CA LEU A 51 13.14 22.32 1.97
C LEU A 51 13.71 23.28 3.04
N PRO A 52 13.45 24.59 2.91
CA PRO A 52 13.85 25.55 3.93
C PRO A 52 13.24 25.18 5.27
N GLY A 53 14.07 25.14 6.32
CA GLY A 53 13.60 24.79 7.66
C GLY A 53 13.50 23.30 7.93
N VAL A 54 14.12 22.45 7.12
CA VAL A 54 14.25 21.02 7.39
C VAL A 54 15.71 20.67 7.63
N TYR A 55 16.00 19.96 8.72
CA TYR A 55 17.36 19.58 9.10
C TYR A 55 17.42 18.07 9.38
N PHE A 56 18.23 17.36 8.58
CA PHE A 56 18.54 15.95 8.81
C PHE A 56 20.05 15.75 8.88
N THR A 57 20.49 15.01 9.89
CA THR A 57 21.90 14.60 10.03
C THR A 57 22.04 13.08 10.03
N LEU A 58 21.35 12.42 9.09
CA LEU A 58 21.38 10.97 8.92
C LEU A 58 22.13 10.60 7.63
N ARG A 59 22.97 9.57 7.69
CA ARG A 59 23.54 8.91 6.50
C ARG A 59 22.47 8.07 5.82
N PHE A 60 22.65 7.75 4.54
CA PHE A 60 21.65 6.99 3.76
C PHE A 60 21.15 5.71 4.44
N MET A 61 22.04 4.88 4.98
CA MET A 61 21.65 3.68 5.72
C MET A 61 20.85 3.98 6.98
N GLU A 62 21.22 5.04 7.70
CA GLU A 62 20.49 5.50 8.89
C GLU A 62 19.11 6.05 8.50
N THR A 63 19.01 6.75 7.37
CA THR A 63 17.73 7.22 6.80
C THR A 63 16.83 6.05 6.40
N CYS A 64 17.37 4.99 5.78
CA CYS A 64 16.60 3.79 5.47
C CYS A 64 16.07 3.10 6.74
N LEU A 65 16.91 2.95 7.77
CA LEU A 65 16.49 2.42 9.06
C LEU A 65 15.44 3.30 9.74
N PHE A 66 15.63 4.62 9.69
CA PHE A 66 14.69 5.60 10.21
C PHE A 66 13.32 5.49 9.52
N VAL A 67 13.29 5.43 8.18
CA VAL A 67 12.06 5.25 7.40
C VAL A 67 11.40 3.91 7.72
N ALA A 68 12.18 2.83 7.87
CA ALA A 68 11.66 1.52 8.26
C ALA A 68 11.00 1.57 9.66
N LEU A 69 11.63 2.25 10.63
CA LEU A 69 11.07 2.44 11.98
C LEU A 69 9.77 3.25 11.94
N ILE A 70 9.72 4.35 11.17
CA ILE A 70 8.47 5.10 10.95
C ILE A 70 7.39 4.17 10.38
N GLY A 71 7.75 3.34 9.40
CA GLY A 71 6.84 2.37 8.78
C GLY A 71 6.27 1.39 9.79
N LEU A 72 7.12 0.78 10.62
CA LEU A 72 6.71 -0.18 11.65
C LEU A 72 5.82 0.45 12.72
N LEU A 73 6.18 1.64 13.22
CA LEU A 73 5.35 2.40 14.15
C LEU A 73 3.99 2.76 13.56
N SER A 74 3.97 3.13 12.27
CA SER A 74 2.73 3.44 11.56
C SER A 74 1.82 2.23 11.42
N ILE A 75 2.39 1.03 11.20
CA ILE A 75 1.63 -0.23 11.22
C ILE A 75 1.05 -0.49 12.60
N GLY A 76 1.84 -0.31 13.67
CA GLY A 76 1.39 -0.46 15.05
C GLY A 76 0.24 0.49 15.42
N ILE A 77 0.34 1.77 15.06
CA ILE A 77 -0.71 2.77 15.30
C ILE A 77 -1.98 2.42 14.51
N ASN A 78 -1.85 2.02 13.24
CA ASN A 78 -3.00 1.59 12.44
C ASN A 78 -3.68 0.35 13.03
N TRP A 79 -2.91 -0.62 13.52
CA TRP A 79 -3.43 -1.80 14.19
C TRP A 79 -4.18 -1.43 15.48
N LEU A 80 -3.65 -0.49 16.26
CA LEU A 80 -4.29 0.04 17.45
C LEU A 80 -5.63 0.71 17.11
N ILE A 81 -5.66 1.58 16.11
CA ILE A 81 -6.88 2.24 15.62
C ILE A 81 -7.93 1.19 15.20
N LEU A 82 -7.51 0.18 14.43
CA LEU A 82 -8.37 -0.91 14.01
C LEU A 82 -8.94 -1.68 15.21
N THR A 83 -8.11 -2.01 16.18
CA THR A 83 -8.51 -2.74 17.40
C THR A 83 -9.53 -1.94 18.21
N ILE A 84 -9.32 -0.63 18.37
CA ILE A 84 -10.26 0.27 19.05
C ILE A 84 -11.60 0.31 18.28
N LYS A 85 -11.55 0.38 16.95
CA LYS A 85 -12.74 0.40 16.10
C LYS A 85 -13.53 -0.91 16.21
N LEU A 86 -12.86 -2.05 16.18
CA LEU A 86 -13.49 -3.37 16.34
C LEU A 86 -14.14 -3.50 17.73
N LYS A 87 -13.43 -3.09 18.80
CA LYS A 87 -13.99 -3.06 20.16
C LYS A 87 -15.24 -2.18 20.27
N ARG A 88 -15.23 -0.99 19.66
CA ARG A 88 -16.41 -0.10 19.64
C ARG A 88 -17.60 -0.68 18.89
N LEU A 89 -17.34 -1.43 17.82
CA LEU A 89 -18.39 -2.05 17.00
C LEU A 89 -18.89 -3.39 17.58
N GLY A 90 -18.19 -3.95 18.57
CA GLY A 90 -18.50 -5.28 19.11
C GLY A 90 -18.32 -6.40 18.08
N LYS A 91 -17.53 -6.18 17.02
CA LYS A 91 -17.37 -7.11 15.90
C LYS A 91 -16.01 -7.76 15.91
N GLU A 92 -15.96 -9.02 15.47
CA GLU A 92 -14.70 -9.68 15.18
C GLU A 92 -14.08 -9.16 13.87
N TYR A 93 -12.75 -9.26 13.76
CA TYR A 93 -12.02 -8.82 12.56
C TYR A 93 -12.56 -9.46 11.27
N LYS A 94 -12.93 -10.74 11.33
CA LYS A 94 -13.45 -11.50 10.19
C LYS A 94 -14.79 -10.95 9.70
N GLU A 95 -15.70 -10.63 10.62
CA GLU A 95 -17.00 -10.06 10.31
C GLU A 95 -16.87 -8.64 9.74
N TYR A 96 -15.98 -7.83 10.33
CA TYR A 96 -15.70 -6.49 9.84
C TYR A 96 -15.10 -6.50 8.43
N ASN A 97 -14.23 -7.46 8.12
CA ASN A 97 -13.63 -7.59 6.78
C ASN A 97 -14.65 -8.04 5.73
N LEU A 98 -15.53 -9.00 6.07
CA LEU A 98 -16.64 -9.43 5.21
C LEU A 98 -17.63 -8.29 4.92
N GLU A 99 -17.94 -7.47 5.92
CA GLU A 99 -18.80 -6.29 5.74
C GLU A 99 -18.14 -5.23 4.84
N LEU A 100 -16.82 -5.05 4.96
CA LEU A 100 -16.05 -4.18 4.09
C LEU A 100 -16.05 -4.67 2.64
N GLN A 101 -15.93 -5.97 2.43
CA GLN A 101 -16.02 -6.59 1.10
C GLN A 101 -17.41 -6.42 0.50
N ARG A 102 -18.48 -6.70 1.26
CA ARG A 102 -19.86 -6.48 0.80
C ARG A 102 -20.13 -5.02 0.43
N LYS A 103 -19.74 -4.08 1.29
CA LYS A 103 -19.89 -2.65 1.00
C LYS A 103 -19.10 -2.23 -0.25
N ALA A 104 -17.92 -2.80 -0.47
CA ALA A 104 -17.13 -2.53 -1.66
C ALA A 104 -17.75 -3.11 -2.94
N GLU A 105 -18.41 -4.26 -2.87
CA GLU A 105 -19.15 -4.87 -3.97
C GLU A 105 -20.46 -4.12 -4.26
N GLU A 106 -21.23 -3.76 -3.23
CA GLU A 106 -22.42 -2.91 -3.34
C GLU A 106 -22.08 -1.56 -4.00
N LEU A 107 -20.97 -0.92 -3.59
CA LEU A 107 -20.46 0.31 -4.22
C LEU A 107 -19.95 0.11 -5.66
N LYS A 108 -19.58 -1.11 -6.06
CA LYS A 108 -19.23 -1.42 -7.45
C LYS A 108 -20.48 -1.63 -8.28
N GLN A 109 -21.48 -2.35 -7.75
CA GLN A 109 -22.76 -2.60 -8.42
C GLN A 109 -23.58 -1.32 -8.59
N GLN A 110 -23.70 -0.48 -7.55
CA GLN A 110 -24.37 0.82 -7.66
C GLN A 110 -23.74 1.73 -8.73
N ARG A 111 -22.41 1.68 -8.88
CA ARG A 111 -21.71 2.45 -9.93
C ARG A 111 -21.97 1.94 -11.34
N ILE A 112 -22.27 0.66 -11.50
CA ILE A 112 -22.63 0.06 -12.79
C ILE A 112 -24.10 0.31 -13.11
N GLU A 113 -24.99 0.23 -12.11
CA GLU A 113 -26.44 0.39 -12.27
C GLU A 113 -26.87 1.85 -12.50
N GLU A 114 -26.21 2.83 -11.87
CA GLU A 114 -26.62 4.23 -12.01
C GLU A 114 -26.19 4.88 -13.35
N GLY A 115 -25.38 4.21 -14.18
CA GLY A 115 -24.89 4.78 -15.46
C GLY A 115 -24.17 6.14 -15.32
N ARG A 116 -23.84 6.53 -14.09
CA ARG A 116 -23.24 7.80 -13.72
C ARG A 116 -21.73 7.66 -13.73
N GLU A 117 -21.12 8.00 -14.87
CA GLU A 117 -19.68 8.27 -14.92
C GLU A 117 -19.31 9.49 -14.06
N ASP A 118 -20.24 10.42 -13.81
CA ASP A 118 -19.97 11.71 -13.13
C ASP A 118 -20.13 11.71 -11.59
N ALA A 119 -20.94 10.81 -11.00
CA ALA A 119 -21.04 10.71 -9.53
C ALA A 119 -19.84 9.99 -8.89
N LEU A 120 -18.90 9.55 -9.72
CA LEU A 120 -17.60 9.03 -9.33
C LEU A 120 -16.74 10.08 -8.62
N GLU A 121 -17.03 11.37 -8.77
CA GLU A 121 -16.12 12.42 -8.31
C GLU A 121 -16.17 12.66 -6.79
N MET A 122 -17.33 12.94 -6.17
CA MET A 122 -17.31 13.47 -4.80
C MET A 122 -17.16 12.39 -3.70
N SER A 123 -17.86 11.25 -3.82
CA SER A 123 -17.81 10.19 -2.80
C SER A 123 -16.46 9.44 -2.79
N THR A 124 -15.90 9.19 -3.97
CA THR A 124 -14.56 8.63 -4.15
C THR A 124 -13.50 9.60 -3.65
N LEU A 125 -13.66 10.90 -3.90
CA LEU A 125 -12.75 11.94 -3.42
C LEU A 125 -12.81 12.09 -1.90
N LEU A 126 -14.00 12.11 -1.28
CA LEU A 126 -14.17 12.10 0.18
C LEU A 126 -13.55 10.86 0.84
N SER A 127 -13.74 9.67 0.26
CA SER A 127 -13.12 8.43 0.75
C SER A 127 -11.60 8.47 0.63
N THR A 128 -11.08 8.96 -0.50
CA THR A 128 -9.65 9.11 -0.76
C THR A 128 -9.02 10.13 0.18
N VAL A 129 -9.65 11.29 0.36
CA VAL A 129 -9.21 12.34 1.29
C VAL A 129 -9.20 11.82 2.71
N LYS A 130 -10.22 11.06 3.13
CA LYS A 130 -10.26 10.43 4.46
C LYS A 130 -9.11 9.43 4.65
N SER A 131 -8.84 8.60 3.65
CA SER A 131 -7.73 7.65 3.68
C SER A 131 -6.38 8.36 3.80
N ILE A 132 -6.14 9.37 2.95
CA ILE A 132 -4.93 10.19 2.96
C ILE A 132 -4.77 10.92 4.30
N SER A 133 -5.86 11.45 4.86
CA SER A 133 -5.85 12.16 6.15
C SER A 133 -5.46 11.24 7.30
N ILE A 134 -5.96 9.99 7.31
CA ILE A 134 -5.56 8.98 8.30
C ILE A 134 -4.07 8.68 8.16
N HIS A 135 -3.58 8.46 6.94
CA HIS A 135 -2.16 8.23 6.70
C HIS A 135 -1.30 9.42 7.16
N CYS A 136 -1.70 10.64 6.87
CA CYS A 136 -1.01 11.85 7.33
C CYS A 136 -0.94 11.91 8.87
N ALA A 137 -2.06 11.65 9.55
CA ALA A 137 -2.11 11.66 11.01
C ALA A 137 -1.23 10.56 11.64
N VAL A 138 -1.23 9.36 11.06
CA VAL A 138 -0.40 8.24 11.51
C VAL A 138 1.08 8.58 11.31
N TYR A 139 1.46 9.10 10.14
CA TYR A 139 2.84 9.50 9.87
C TYR A 139 3.30 10.66 10.75
N ALA A 140 2.45 11.66 11.00
CA ALA A 140 2.74 12.76 11.91
C ALA A 140 2.99 12.26 13.34
N THR A 141 2.17 11.31 13.79
CA THR A 141 2.31 10.70 15.12
C THR A 141 3.59 9.88 15.22
N SER A 142 3.82 8.96 14.27
CA SER A 142 5.05 8.15 14.20
C SER A 142 6.30 9.02 14.17
N PHE A 143 6.26 10.10 13.40
CA PHE A 143 7.36 11.05 13.31
C PHE A 143 7.62 11.76 14.64
N SER A 144 6.57 12.29 15.28
CA SER A 144 6.69 13.00 16.56
C SER A 144 7.28 12.10 17.66
N VAL A 145 6.87 10.82 17.67
CA VAL A 145 7.43 9.83 18.60
C VAL A 145 8.91 9.59 18.31
N ILE A 146 9.29 9.40 17.03
CA ILE A 146 10.70 9.12 16.70
C ILE A 146 11.59 10.35 16.90
N SER A 147 11.12 11.55 16.56
CA SER A 147 11.89 12.78 16.76
C SER A 147 12.17 13.04 18.25
N TYR A 148 11.26 12.64 19.14
CA TYR A 148 11.49 12.65 20.58
C TYR A 148 12.67 11.73 20.99
N PHE A 149 12.81 10.56 20.36
CA PHE A 149 13.91 9.63 20.66
C PHE A 149 15.22 9.94 19.91
N LEU A 150 15.18 10.77 18.86
CA LEU A 150 16.34 11.17 18.06
C LEU A 150 16.49 12.70 17.99
N PRO A 151 16.63 13.39 19.14
CA PRO A 151 16.79 14.84 19.17
C PRO A 151 18.06 15.27 18.42
N GLY A 152 18.00 16.40 17.70
CA GLY A 152 19.14 16.94 16.94
C GLY A 152 19.46 16.25 15.62
N LYS A 153 18.91 15.04 15.36
CA LYS A 153 19.11 14.34 14.07
C LYS A 153 18.07 14.70 13.02
N VAL A 154 16.90 15.15 13.49
CA VAL A 154 15.70 15.33 12.70
C VAL A 154 14.94 16.52 13.28
N GLU A 155 14.97 17.66 12.60
CA GLU A 155 14.34 18.89 13.08
C GLU A 155 13.58 19.62 11.96
N PHE A 156 12.50 20.28 12.37
CA PHE A 156 11.71 21.17 11.52
C PHE A 156 11.62 22.55 12.18
N SER A 157 11.90 23.61 11.43
CA SER A 157 11.83 24.98 11.92
C SER A 157 10.40 25.50 12.17
N GLY A 158 9.39 24.70 11.83
CA GLY A 158 7.99 25.03 12.05
C GLY A 158 7.01 24.00 11.48
N ALA A 159 5.72 24.25 11.66
CA ALA A 159 4.65 23.35 11.25
C ALA A 159 4.53 23.20 9.71
N MET A 160 4.88 24.23 8.95
CA MET A 160 4.77 24.21 7.48
C MET A 160 5.75 23.23 6.81
N PRO A 161 7.08 23.29 7.05
CA PRO A 161 8.00 22.31 6.47
C PRO A 161 7.70 20.88 6.95
N PHE A 162 7.23 20.72 8.20
CA PHE A 162 6.78 19.44 8.72
C PHE A 162 5.58 18.87 7.93
N ALA A 163 4.54 19.69 7.71
CA ALA A 163 3.36 19.30 6.95
C ALA A 163 3.72 18.96 5.49
N CYS A 164 4.58 19.75 4.85
CA CYS A 164 5.08 19.47 3.51
C CYS A 164 5.82 18.13 3.43
N ALA A 165 6.68 17.82 4.41
CA ALA A 165 7.40 16.54 4.46
C ALA A 165 6.44 15.34 4.58
N ILE A 166 5.42 15.44 5.45
CA ILE A 166 4.40 14.40 5.61
C ILE A 166 3.62 14.20 4.30
N LEU A 167 3.15 15.29 3.68
CA LEU A 167 2.36 15.21 2.45
C LEU A 167 3.15 14.58 1.31
N LEU A 168 4.42 14.97 1.12
CA LEU A 168 5.30 14.36 0.12
C LEU A 168 5.47 12.86 0.39
N MET A 169 5.71 12.45 1.65
CA MET A 169 5.84 11.04 2.01
C MET A 169 4.61 10.20 1.70
N VAL A 170 3.43 10.70 2.10
CA VAL A 170 2.16 10.00 1.88
C VAL A 170 1.87 9.93 0.37
N SER A 171 2.12 11.02 -0.36
CA SER A 171 1.91 11.06 -1.81
C SER A 171 2.81 10.09 -2.55
N THR A 172 4.12 10.04 -2.25
CA THR A 172 5.05 9.09 -2.88
C THR A 172 4.63 7.65 -2.61
N ARG A 173 4.24 7.34 -1.37
CA ARG A 173 3.77 5.99 -1.01
C ARG A 173 2.49 5.62 -1.76
N GLU A 174 1.54 6.54 -1.85
CA GLU A 174 0.26 6.31 -2.51
C GLU A 174 0.44 6.12 -4.02
N ILE A 175 1.26 6.96 -4.67
CA ILE A 175 1.58 6.83 -6.10
C ILE A 175 2.19 5.45 -6.37
N TYR A 176 3.24 5.07 -5.61
CA TYR A 176 3.90 3.79 -5.82
C TYR A 176 2.94 2.61 -5.59
N THR A 177 2.18 2.63 -4.49
CA THR A 177 1.22 1.56 -4.17
C THR A 177 0.16 1.42 -5.25
N ARG A 178 -0.42 2.53 -5.72
CA ARG A 178 -1.42 2.52 -6.80
C ARG A 178 -0.83 2.04 -8.13
N SER A 179 0.37 2.50 -8.49
CA SER A 179 1.08 2.04 -9.68
C SER A 179 1.37 0.54 -9.62
N SER A 180 1.78 0.02 -8.45
CA SER A 180 2.01 -1.42 -8.25
C SER A 180 0.72 -2.23 -8.35
N VAL A 181 -0.39 -1.76 -7.75
CA VAL A 181 -1.70 -2.42 -7.88
C VAL A 181 -2.16 -2.43 -9.33
N LEU A 182 -2.00 -1.32 -10.05
CA LEU A 182 -2.36 -1.22 -11.46
C LEU A 182 -1.52 -2.16 -12.33
N PHE A 183 -0.21 -2.24 -12.08
CA PHE A 183 0.67 -3.18 -12.77
C PHE A 183 0.30 -4.64 -12.49
N MET A 184 0.01 -4.99 -11.23
CA MET A 184 -0.46 -6.32 -10.84
C MET A 184 -1.80 -6.66 -11.48
N ASN A 185 -2.72 -5.71 -11.58
CA ASN A 185 -4.01 -5.90 -12.26
C ASN A 185 -3.83 -6.15 -13.76
N ILE A 186 -2.93 -5.41 -14.44
CA ILE A 186 -2.61 -5.63 -15.86
C ILE A 186 -2.00 -7.02 -16.06
N LEU A 187 -1.03 -7.40 -15.23
CA LEU A 187 -0.43 -8.74 -15.27
C LEU A 187 -1.49 -9.83 -15.07
N THR A 188 -2.34 -9.68 -14.05
CA THR A 188 -3.40 -10.64 -13.74
C THR A 188 -4.43 -10.73 -14.88
N SER A 189 -4.80 -9.60 -15.48
CA SER A 189 -5.72 -9.56 -16.63
C SER A 189 -5.14 -10.25 -17.86
N ARG A 190 -3.86 -10.01 -18.17
CA ARG A 190 -3.17 -10.66 -19.30
C ARG A 190 -3.04 -12.17 -19.08
N MET A 191 -2.74 -12.60 -17.86
CA MET A 191 -2.71 -14.02 -17.52
C MET A 191 -4.09 -14.67 -17.61
N LYS A 192 -5.15 -13.99 -17.14
CA LYS A 192 -6.53 -14.48 -17.24
C LYS A 192 -6.95 -14.68 -18.70
N GLN A 193 -6.61 -13.73 -19.58
CA GLN A 193 -6.88 -13.85 -21.03
C GLN A 193 -6.12 -15.01 -21.67
N GLN A 194 -4.88 -15.28 -21.27
CA GLN A 194 -4.13 -16.45 -21.74
C GLN A 194 -4.75 -17.77 -21.25
N TYR A 195 -5.23 -17.80 -20.01
CA TYR A 195 -5.85 -18.99 -19.43
C TYR A 195 -7.22 -19.30 -20.04
N GLU A 196 -8.06 -18.28 -20.23
CA GLU A 196 -9.39 -18.43 -20.84
C GLU A 196 -9.30 -18.61 -22.37
N GLY A 197 -8.28 -18.06 -23.02
CA GLY A 197 -7.98 -18.30 -24.43
C GLY A 197 -7.49 -19.73 -24.71
N SER A 198 -6.73 -20.32 -23.79
CA SER A 198 -6.27 -21.72 -23.89
C SER A 198 -7.37 -22.76 -23.64
N SER A 199 -8.53 -22.35 -23.12
CA SER A 199 -9.68 -23.24 -22.87
C SER A 199 -10.60 -23.42 -24.09
N LYS A 200 -10.35 -22.72 -25.20
CA LYS A 200 -11.20 -22.71 -26.41
C LYS A 200 -10.56 -23.39 -27.64
N THR A 201 -9.44 -24.09 -27.46
CA THR A 201 -8.79 -24.93 -28.47
C THR A 201 -8.54 -26.30 -27.89
#